data_AF-A0A0Q6U141-F1
#
_entry.id   AF-A0A0Q6U141-F1
#
_cell.length_a   1.000
_cell.length_b   1.000
_cell.length_c   1.000
_cell.angle_alpha   90.00
_cell.angle_beta   90.00
_cell.angle_gamma   90.00
#
_symmetry.space_group_name_H-M   'P 1'
#
loop_
_entity.id
_entity.type
_entity.pdbx_description
1 polymer ?
#
loop_
_entity_poly.entity_id
_entity_poly.type
_entity_poly.pdbx_seq_one_letter_code
_entity_poly.pdbx_strand_id
1 'polypeptide(L)'
;MRFKLFLLACGGAVIATGASAQAQRYDVTVARHAPSSGYHKLHVERAAVGSTPVRIWANSAIDPDCSAHQPAATLTILEPPAHGVATVDDEPYFAAFPPGNPRAACNNRKVPGHQAFYTAASGYAGHDRLVLQGSSPDGAVRRIAVDITVR
;
A
#
# COMPACT_ATOMS: atom_id res chain seq x y z
N MET A 1 -18.19 85.26 -46.36
CA MET A 1 -16.73 85.49 -46.39
C MET A 1 -16.00 84.19 -46.10
N ARG A 2 -15.09 83.80 -47.01
CA ARG A 2 -14.06 82.74 -46.95
C ARG A 2 -14.50 81.27 -46.72
N PHE A 3 -14.68 80.62 -47.86
CA PHE A 3 -14.67 79.18 -48.12
C PHE A 3 -13.28 78.58 -47.81
N LYS A 4 -13.21 77.45 -47.10
CA LYS A 4 -12.04 76.55 -47.12
C LYS A 4 -12.52 75.09 -47.16
N LEU A 5 -12.25 74.48 -48.31
CA LEU A 5 -12.43 73.09 -48.66
C LEU A 5 -11.38 72.24 -47.91
N PHE A 6 -11.76 71.12 -47.29
CA PHE A 6 -10.81 70.11 -46.83
C PHE A 6 -11.21 68.73 -47.38
N LEU A 7 -10.22 68.09 -47.99
CA LEU A 7 -10.29 66.87 -48.78
C LEU A 7 -10.57 65.62 -47.93
N LEU A 8 -11.35 64.72 -48.52
CA LEU A 8 -11.60 63.35 -48.07
C LEU A 8 -10.29 62.56 -47.92
N ALA A 9 -10.18 61.80 -46.83
CA ALA A 9 -9.31 60.64 -46.71
C ALA A 9 -10.16 59.38 -46.53
N CYS A 10 -10.14 58.49 -47.52
CA CYS A 10 -10.73 57.17 -47.47
C CYS A 10 -9.93 56.27 -46.52
N GLY A 11 -10.45 56.01 -45.31
CA GLY A 11 -9.95 54.96 -44.43
C GLY A 11 -10.86 53.74 -44.51
N GLY A 12 -10.45 52.73 -45.30
CA GLY A 12 -11.17 51.46 -45.38
C GLY A 12 -11.08 50.69 -44.06
N ALA A 13 -12.22 50.41 -43.44
CA ALA A 13 -12.31 49.54 -42.27
C ALA A 13 -12.50 48.09 -42.73
N VAL A 14 -11.46 47.27 -42.59
CA VAL A 14 -11.54 45.82 -42.81
C VAL A 14 -12.13 45.20 -41.54
N ILE A 15 -13.39 44.77 -41.61
CA ILE A 15 -14.05 44.06 -40.50
C ILE A 15 -13.70 42.57 -40.62
N ALA A 16 -12.67 42.13 -39.91
CA ALA A 16 -12.37 40.70 -39.77
C ALA A 16 -13.28 40.09 -38.69
N THR A 17 -14.37 39.44 -39.11
CA THR A 17 -15.22 38.65 -38.21
C THR A 17 -14.57 37.29 -37.96
N GLY A 18 -13.66 37.24 -36.99
CA GLY A 18 -13.19 35.98 -36.41
C GLY A 18 -14.07 35.60 -35.23
N ALA A 19 -15.02 34.67 -35.41
CA ALA A 19 -15.68 34.03 -34.28
C ALA A 19 -14.68 33.11 -33.59
N SER A 20 -14.02 33.61 -32.55
CA SER A 20 -13.10 32.81 -31.74
C SER A 20 -13.91 31.88 -30.85
N ALA A 21 -13.90 30.58 -31.14
CA ALA A 21 -14.34 29.57 -30.17
C ALA A 21 -13.39 29.60 -28.97
N GLN A 22 -13.83 30.17 -27.84
CA GLN A 22 -13.06 30.16 -26.61
C GLN A 22 -13.14 28.78 -25.97
N ALA A 23 -11.99 28.12 -25.88
CA ALA A 23 -11.86 26.88 -25.13
C ALA A 23 -12.13 27.17 -23.65
N GLN A 24 -13.25 26.66 -23.13
CA GLN A 24 -13.56 26.74 -21.73
C GLN A 24 -12.73 25.70 -20.96
N ARG A 25 -11.85 26.17 -20.09
CA ARG A 25 -11.17 25.31 -19.12
C ARG A 25 -12.09 25.07 -17.93
N TYR A 26 -12.25 23.81 -17.58
CA TYR A 26 -12.93 23.40 -16.36
C TYR A 26 -11.86 22.94 -15.37
N ASP A 27 -11.83 23.56 -14.21
CA ASP A 27 -11.01 23.09 -13.09
C ASP A 27 -11.77 21.97 -12.37
N VAL A 28 -11.34 20.73 -12.63
CA VAL A 28 -11.91 19.55 -11.97
C VAL A 28 -11.12 19.28 -10.69
N THR A 29 -11.67 19.68 -9.56
CA THR A 29 -11.14 19.28 -8.26
C THR A 29 -11.67 17.89 -7.91
N VAL A 30 -10.84 16.86 -8.11
CA VAL A 30 -11.15 15.50 -7.63
C VAL A 30 -11.04 15.49 -6.11
N ALA A 31 -12.18 15.43 -5.41
CA ALA A 31 -12.21 15.23 -3.98
C ALA A 31 -11.58 13.87 -3.64
N ARG A 32 -10.42 13.87 -2.99
CA ARG A 32 -9.84 12.63 -2.44
C ARG A 32 -10.72 12.16 -1.29
N HIS A 33 -11.60 11.20 -1.54
CA HIS A 33 -12.23 10.42 -0.48
C HIS A 33 -11.19 9.44 0.05
N ALA A 34 -10.51 9.81 1.12
CA ALA A 34 -9.58 8.90 1.79
C ALA A 34 -10.39 7.72 2.35
N PRO A 35 -10.07 6.46 2.01
CA PRO A 35 -10.76 5.34 2.61
C PRO A 35 -10.48 5.34 4.12
N SER A 36 -11.51 5.54 4.93
CA SER A 36 -11.48 5.39 6.39
C SER A 36 -11.50 3.90 6.79
N SER A 37 -10.80 3.04 6.05
CA SER A 37 -10.89 1.59 6.22
C SER A 37 -10.39 1.12 7.59
N GLY A 38 -9.74 1.99 8.36
CA GLY A 38 -9.21 1.67 9.68
C GLY A 38 -7.96 0.77 9.63
N TYR A 39 -7.39 0.56 8.45
CA TYR A 39 -6.19 -0.24 8.25
C TYR A 39 -5.34 0.25 7.07
N HIS A 40 -4.03 0.06 7.18
CA HIS A 40 -3.07 0.21 6.09
C HIS A 40 -3.12 -1.01 5.18
N LYS A 41 -3.15 -0.78 3.86
CA LYS A 41 -3.03 -1.84 2.86
C LYS A 41 -1.56 -2.08 2.55
N LEU A 42 -1.11 -3.32 2.72
CA LEU A 42 0.21 -3.77 2.33
C LEU A 42 0.08 -4.86 1.27
N HIS A 43 1.01 -4.86 0.34
CA HIS A 43 1.18 -5.90 -0.67
C HIS A 43 2.60 -6.41 -0.56
N VAL A 44 2.75 -7.73 -0.51
CA VAL A 44 4.06 -8.38 -0.44
C VAL A 44 4.10 -9.58 -1.37
N GLU A 45 5.27 -9.80 -1.96
CA GLU A 45 5.53 -10.93 -2.82
C GLU A 45 6.40 -11.95 -2.09
N ARG A 46 6.09 -13.24 -2.29
CA ARG A 46 6.83 -14.37 -1.74
C ARG A 46 6.98 -15.46 -2.78
N ALA A 47 7.94 -16.34 -2.53
CA ALA A 47 8.11 -17.56 -3.30
C ALA A 47 8.13 -18.78 -2.37
N ALA A 48 7.53 -19.87 -2.82
CA ALA A 48 7.62 -21.19 -2.18
C ALA A 48 8.28 -22.15 -3.17
N VAL A 49 9.05 -23.12 -2.66
CA VAL A 49 9.66 -24.18 -3.46
C VAL A 49 9.06 -25.51 -3.05
N GLY A 50 8.32 -26.15 -3.98
CA GLY A 50 7.51 -27.33 -3.70
C GLY A 50 6.61 -27.13 -2.46
N SER A 51 6.53 -28.16 -1.62
CA SER A 51 5.71 -28.16 -0.39
C SER A 51 6.51 -27.87 0.89
N THR A 52 7.65 -27.18 0.80
CA THR A 52 8.38 -26.73 2.00
C THR A 52 7.66 -25.52 2.63
N PRO A 53 7.30 -25.57 3.94
CA PRO A 53 6.72 -24.43 4.61
C PRO A 53 7.63 -23.20 4.55
N VAL A 54 7.07 -22.05 4.14
CA VAL A 54 7.78 -20.77 4.07
C VAL A 54 7.11 -19.73 4.95
N ARG A 55 7.89 -19.00 5.75
CA ARG A 55 7.38 -17.86 6.52
C ARG A 55 7.09 -16.70 5.58
N ILE A 56 5.82 -16.34 5.46
CA ILE A 56 5.34 -15.29 4.56
C ILE A 56 5.20 -13.95 5.26
N TRP A 57 4.92 -13.95 6.56
CA TRP A 57 4.78 -12.76 7.39
C TRP A 57 5.13 -13.07 8.84
N ALA A 58 5.53 -12.03 9.58
CA ALA A 58 5.63 -12.10 11.03
C ALA A 58 5.24 -10.76 11.63
N ASN A 59 4.61 -10.79 12.79
CA ASN A 59 4.19 -9.60 13.53
C ASN A 59 4.60 -9.75 15.00
N SER A 60 5.18 -8.73 15.58
CA SER A 60 5.57 -8.73 17.00
C SER A 60 5.43 -7.31 17.54
N ALA A 61 4.99 -7.23 18.79
CA ALA A 61 5.05 -6.01 19.59
C ALA A 61 5.80 -6.34 20.87
N ILE A 62 7.00 -5.80 20.99
CA ILE A 62 7.90 -6.00 22.12
C ILE A 62 8.38 -4.68 22.66
N ASP A 63 8.74 -4.62 23.93
CA ASP A 63 9.39 -3.45 24.51
C ASP A 63 10.90 -3.44 24.23
N PRO A 64 11.62 -2.33 24.49
CA PRO A 64 13.07 -2.26 24.28
C PRO A 64 13.88 -3.29 25.09
N ASP A 65 13.30 -3.87 26.14
CA ASP A 65 13.88 -4.97 26.92
C ASP A 65 13.59 -6.37 26.31
N CYS A 66 12.98 -6.40 25.12
CA CYS A 66 12.58 -7.58 24.36
C CYS A 66 11.44 -8.41 24.98
N SER A 67 10.78 -7.92 26.03
CA SER A 67 9.56 -8.52 26.56
C SER A 67 8.37 -8.26 25.65
N ALA A 68 7.33 -9.08 25.73
CA ALA A 68 6.09 -8.84 24.98
C ALA A 68 5.39 -7.58 25.49
N HIS A 69 5.09 -6.65 24.58
CA HIS A 69 4.26 -5.48 24.90
C HIS A 69 2.85 -5.95 25.27
N GLN A 70 2.18 -5.22 26.19
CA GLN A 70 0.79 -5.47 26.57
C GLN A 70 -0.12 -4.26 26.27
N PRO A 71 -1.20 -4.42 25.48
CA PRO A 71 -1.61 -5.65 24.78
C PRO A 71 -0.58 -6.08 23.73
N ALA A 72 -0.59 -7.36 23.35
CA ALA A 72 0.29 -7.90 22.32
C ALA A 72 -0.17 -7.51 20.90
N ALA A 73 0.70 -7.71 19.91
CA ALA A 73 0.32 -7.68 18.52
C ALA A 73 -0.67 -8.83 18.19
N THR A 74 -1.40 -8.73 17.08
CA THR A 74 -2.21 -9.85 16.57
C THR A 74 -1.79 -10.21 15.15
N LEU A 75 -2.11 -11.43 14.73
CA LEU A 75 -2.00 -11.85 13.33
C LEU A 75 -3.08 -12.89 13.02
N THR A 76 -3.92 -12.62 12.03
CA THR A 76 -4.99 -13.53 11.61
C THR A 76 -4.99 -13.71 10.10
N ILE A 77 -5.43 -14.89 9.65
CA ILE A 77 -5.72 -15.17 8.24
C ILE A 77 -7.16 -14.74 7.98
N LEU A 78 -7.36 -13.79 7.07
CA LEU A 78 -8.70 -13.32 6.66
C LEU A 78 -9.22 -14.10 5.46
N GLU A 79 -8.36 -14.31 4.47
CA GLU A 79 -8.67 -15.07 3.26
C GLU A 79 -7.59 -16.14 3.10
N PRO A 80 -7.93 -17.44 3.19
CA PRO A 80 -6.96 -18.51 3.02
C PRO A 80 -6.52 -18.65 1.55
N PRO A 81 -5.34 -19.26 1.30
CA PRO A 81 -4.89 -19.58 -0.05
C PRO A 81 -5.79 -20.64 -0.73
N ALA A 82 -5.79 -20.64 -2.06
CA ALA A 82 -6.57 -21.60 -2.85
C ALA A 82 -5.78 -22.87 -3.18
N HIS A 83 -4.45 -22.80 -3.24
CA HIS A 83 -3.59 -23.88 -3.72
C HIS A 83 -2.53 -24.30 -2.69
N GLY A 84 -2.86 -24.17 -1.41
CA GLY A 84 -2.00 -24.53 -0.30
C GLY A 84 -2.71 -24.37 1.05
N VAL A 85 -1.93 -24.35 2.11
CA VAL A 85 -2.40 -24.14 3.48
C VAL A 85 -1.57 -23.01 4.09
N ALA A 86 -2.25 -22.09 4.78
CA ALA A 86 -1.62 -21.09 5.61
C ALA A 86 -1.93 -21.34 7.09
N THR A 87 -0.92 -21.19 7.94
CA THR A 87 -1.05 -21.30 9.41
C THR A 87 -0.43 -20.10 10.09
N VAL A 88 -0.90 -19.79 11.31
CA VAL A 88 -0.25 -18.84 12.22
C VAL A 88 0.31 -19.63 13.40
N ASP A 89 1.58 -19.39 13.70
CA ASP A 89 2.32 -19.98 14.82
C ASP A 89 2.81 -18.87 15.77
N ASP A 90 2.74 -19.14 17.07
CA ASP A 90 3.10 -18.21 18.15
C ASP A 90 4.50 -18.49 18.73
N GLU A 91 5.22 -19.46 18.14
CA GLU A 91 6.60 -19.77 18.54
C GLU A 91 7.51 -18.54 18.40
N PRO A 92 8.33 -18.21 19.42
CA PRO A 92 9.26 -17.10 19.38
C PRO A 92 10.24 -17.16 18.19
N TYR A 93 10.53 -16.00 17.61
CA TYR A 93 11.37 -15.88 16.41
C TYR A 93 12.34 -14.69 16.46
N PHE A 94 13.37 -14.73 15.61
CA PHE A 94 14.27 -13.59 15.45
C PHE A 94 13.58 -12.49 14.63
N ALA A 95 13.20 -11.42 15.32
CA ALA A 95 12.73 -10.20 14.67
C ALA A 95 13.88 -9.47 13.97
N ALA A 96 13.54 -8.57 13.05
CA ALA A 96 14.51 -7.81 12.27
C ALA A 96 14.17 -6.31 12.33
N PHE A 97 14.52 -5.65 13.42
CA PHE A 97 14.41 -4.21 13.55
C PHE A 97 15.60 -3.52 12.86
N PRO A 98 15.40 -2.40 12.14
CA PRO A 98 16.48 -1.68 11.49
C PRO A 98 17.44 -1.02 12.50
N PRO A 99 18.69 -0.73 12.10
CA PRO A 99 19.63 0.04 12.93
C PRO A 99 19.02 1.37 13.40
N GLY A 100 19.28 1.76 14.66
CA GLY A 100 18.74 2.97 15.28
C GLY A 100 17.35 2.81 15.92
N ASN A 101 16.66 1.68 15.70
CA ASN A 101 15.47 1.34 16.46
C ASN A 101 15.86 0.91 17.88
N PRO A 102 15.23 1.40 18.97
CA PRO A 102 15.52 0.95 20.33
C PRO A 102 15.42 -0.57 20.52
N ARG A 103 14.59 -1.26 19.72
CA ARG A 103 14.41 -2.72 19.74
C ARG A 103 15.45 -3.49 18.92
N ALA A 104 16.38 -2.82 18.22
CA ALA A 104 17.39 -3.49 17.40
C ALA A 104 18.32 -4.42 18.21
N ALA A 105 18.49 -4.15 19.51
CA ALA A 105 19.20 -5.03 20.43
C ALA A 105 18.56 -6.44 20.52
N CYS A 106 17.26 -6.56 20.25
CA CYS A 106 16.52 -7.81 20.32
C CYS A 106 16.72 -8.72 19.10
N ASN A 107 17.32 -8.24 18.01
CA ASN A 107 17.53 -9.02 16.78
C ASN A 107 18.43 -10.26 17.00
N ASN A 108 19.17 -10.32 18.12
CA ASN A 108 20.07 -11.43 18.46
C ASN A 108 19.42 -12.55 19.29
N ARG A 109 18.11 -12.47 19.55
CA ARG A 109 17.35 -13.49 20.28
C ARG A 109 15.97 -13.70 19.69
N LYS A 110 15.39 -14.86 20.00
CA LYS A 110 13.98 -15.10 19.74
C LYS A 110 13.13 -14.23 20.65
N VAL A 111 12.12 -13.59 20.09
CA VAL A 111 11.16 -12.75 20.81
C VAL A 111 9.73 -13.25 20.58
N PRO A 112 8.80 -12.98 21.52
CA PRO A 112 7.40 -13.32 21.35
C PRO A 112 6.77 -12.64 20.12
N GLY A 113 5.85 -13.32 19.45
CA GLY A 113 5.07 -12.76 18.36
C GLY A 113 4.41 -13.87 17.54
N HIS A 114 3.83 -13.48 16.40
CA HIS A 114 3.08 -14.36 15.53
C HIS A 114 3.76 -14.48 14.17
N GLN A 115 3.77 -15.68 13.60
CA GLN A 115 4.38 -15.99 12.31
C GLN A 115 3.37 -16.69 11.41
N ALA A 116 3.14 -16.14 10.23
CA ALA A 116 2.34 -16.81 9.21
C ALA A 116 3.24 -17.64 8.31
N PHE A 117 2.90 -18.92 8.14
CA PHE A 117 3.55 -19.84 7.22
C PHE A 117 2.61 -20.23 6.09
N TYR A 118 3.17 -20.54 4.94
CA TYR A 118 2.48 -21.11 3.79
C TYR A 118 3.15 -22.40 3.34
N THR A 119 2.35 -23.38 3.00
CA THR A 119 2.77 -24.64 2.40
C THR A 119 1.94 -24.91 1.15
N ALA A 120 2.57 -25.02 -0.02
CA ALA A 120 1.86 -25.33 -1.26
C ALA A 120 1.32 -26.76 -1.23
N ALA A 121 0.16 -26.97 -1.88
CA ALA A 121 -0.35 -28.31 -2.13
C ALA A 121 0.66 -29.15 -2.92
N SER A 122 0.70 -30.45 -2.66
CA SER A 122 1.65 -31.36 -3.32
C SER A 122 1.49 -31.29 -4.85
N GLY A 123 2.60 -31.05 -5.55
CA GLY A 123 2.64 -30.95 -7.01
C GLY A 123 2.10 -29.64 -7.60
N TYR A 124 1.65 -28.68 -6.77
CA TYR A 124 1.21 -27.39 -7.26
C TYR A 124 2.40 -26.51 -7.68
N ALA A 125 2.25 -25.85 -8.83
CA ALA A 125 3.14 -24.80 -9.32
C ALA A 125 2.28 -23.71 -9.95
N GLY A 126 2.59 -22.44 -9.68
CA GLY A 126 1.78 -21.32 -10.14
C GLY A 126 1.64 -20.22 -9.09
N HIS A 127 0.59 -19.41 -9.25
CA HIS A 127 0.31 -18.27 -8.38
C HIS A 127 -0.79 -18.58 -7.36
N ASP A 128 -0.48 -18.33 -6.10
CA ASP A 128 -1.42 -18.42 -5.00
C ASP A 128 -1.47 -17.09 -4.24
N ARG A 129 -2.51 -16.89 -3.45
CA ARG A 129 -2.72 -15.64 -2.73
C ARG A 129 -3.48 -15.86 -1.45
N LEU A 130 -3.10 -15.13 -0.40
CA LEU A 130 -3.89 -15.04 0.83
C LEU A 130 -3.89 -13.60 1.38
N VAL A 131 -4.80 -13.34 2.32
CA VAL A 131 -4.88 -12.06 3.02
C VAL A 131 -4.74 -12.27 4.51
N LEU A 132 -3.78 -11.56 5.11
CA LEU A 132 -3.58 -11.50 6.56
C LEU A 132 -4.08 -10.17 7.12
N GLN A 133 -4.40 -10.15 8.40
CA GLN A 133 -4.56 -8.92 9.17
C GLN A 133 -3.69 -8.96 10.41
N GLY A 134 -2.86 -7.94 10.58
CA GLY A 134 -2.09 -7.74 11.81
C GLY A 134 -2.50 -6.45 12.49
N SER A 135 -2.54 -6.44 13.81
CA SER A 135 -2.66 -5.22 14.60
C SER A 135 -1.43 -5.00 15.49
N SER A 136 -1.21 -3.74 15.83
CA SER A 136 -0.23 -3.30 16.81
C SER A 136 -0.93 -2.59 17.98
N PRO A 137 -0.30 -2.56 19.17
CA PRO A 137 -0.92 -2.01 20.38
C PRO A 137 -1.23 -0.50 20.31
N ASP A 138 -0.56 0.22 19.41
CA ASP A 138 -0.78 1.63 19.09
C ASP A 138 -2.03 1.88 18.21
N GLY A 139 -2.80 0.82 17.90
CA GLY A 139 -3.99 0.90 17.07
C GLY A 139 -3.70 0.80 15.57
N ALA A 140 -2.44 0.64 15.16
CA ALA A 140 -2.13 0.42 13.75
C ALA A 140 -2.62 -0.96 13.31
N VAL A 141 -3.51 -1.00 12.31
CA VAL A 141 -3.97 -2.24 11.67
C VAL A 141 -3.41 -2.30 10.25
N ARG A 142 -2.96 -3.49 9.84
CA ARG A 142 -2.44 -3.76 8.50
C ARG A 142 -3.24 -4.90 7.88
N ARG A 143 -3.76 -4.68 6.67
CA ARG A 143 -4.29 -5.72 5.80
C ARG A 143 -3.22 -6.05 4.76
N ILE A 144 -2.69 -7.26 4.82
CA ILE A 144 -1.54 -7.70 4.02
C ILE A 144 -2.03 -8.68 2.97
N ALA A 145 -2.04 -8.27 1.72
CA ALA A 145 -2.16 -9.18 0.59
C ALA A 145 -0.79 -9.82 0.32
N VAL A 146 -0.71 -11.14 0.38
CA VAL A 146 0.50 -11.91 0.09
C VAL A 146 0.28 -12.64 -1.22
N ASP A 147 0.99 -12.24 -2.27
CA ASP A 147 1.03 -12.98 -3.53
C ASP A 147 2.23 -13.93 -3.49
N ILE A 148 1.99 -15.20 -3.80
CA ILE A 148 2.96 -16.29 -3.68
C ILE A 148 3.17 -16.93 -5.05
N THR A 149 4.43 -17.01 -5.48
CA THR A 149 4.82 -17.80 -6.65
C THR A 149 5.39 -19.13 -6.18
N VAL A 150 4.77 -20.24 -6.58
CA VAL A 150 5.20 -21.60 -6.26
C VAL A 150 5.97 -22.18 -7.45
N ARG A 151 7.17 -22.70 -7.17
CA ARG A 151 8.11 -23.25 -8.16
C ARG A 151 8.78 -24.53 -7.69
#